data_AF-A0A6B3D5G1-F1
#
_entry.id   AF-A0A6B3D5G1-F1
#
_cell.length_a   1.000
_cell.length_b   1.000
_cell.length_c   1.000
_cell.angle_alpha   90.00
_cell.angle_beta   90.00
_cell.angle_gamma   90.00
#
_symmetry.space_group_name_H-M   'P 1'
#
loop_
_entity.id
_entity.type
_entity.pdbx_description
1 polymer ?
#
loop_
_entity_poly.entity_id
_entity_poly.type
_entity_poly.pdbx_seq_one_letter_code
_entity_poly.pdbx_strand_id
1 'polypeptide(L)' 'HPGRATILSTLGMALRARYERTGDAGDLDEAVAVGREAAEATPDDHPARTLRLSNLAVILQARFGRTGSLTDLGE' A
#
# COMPACT_ATOMS: atom_id res chain seq x y z
N HIS A 1 -14.23 -10.13 -0.91
CA HIS A 1 -14.35 -10.55 0.51
C HIS A 1 -13.72 -9.49 1.42
N PRO A 2 -14.51 -8.81 2.28
CA PRO A 2 -14.02 -7.70 3.11
C PRO A 2 -12.90 -8.10 4.10
N GLY A 3 -12.89 -9.35 4.56
CA GLY A 3 -11.79 -9.88 5.40
C GLY A 3 -10.43 -9.91 4.69
N ARG A 4 -10.41 -10.29 3.41
CA ARG A 4 -9.17 -10.34 2.60
C ARG A 4 -8.58 -8.94 2.40
N ALA A 5 -9.40 -7.96 2.01
CA ALA A 5 -8.96 -6.58 1.83
C ALA A 5 -8.37 -5.99 3.13
N THR A 6 -8.92 -6.40 4.28
CA THR A 6 -8.41 -5.97 5.59
C THR A 6 -7.03 -6.53 5.88
N ILE A 7 -6.84 -7.84 5.70
CA ILE A 7 -5.55 -8.50 5.91
C ILE A 7 -4.48 -7.91 4.99
N LEU A 8 -4.79 -7.73 3.70
CA LEU A 8 -3.86 -7.20 2.71
C LEU A 8 -3.40 -5.78 3.04
N SER A 9 -4.32 -4.90 3.44
CA SER A 9 -3.95 -3.53 3.80
C SER A 9 -3.18 -3.45 5.11
N THR A 10 -3.43 -4.36 6.08
CA THR A 10 -2.59 -4.47 7.28
C THR A 10 -1.19 -4.97 6.93
N LEU A 11 -1.09 -5.95 6.03
CA LEU A 11 0.19 -6.47 5.53
C LEU A 11 1.01 -5.37 4.83
N GLY A 12 0.39 -4.58 3.95
CA GLY A 12 1.08 -3.48 3.26
C GLY A 12 1.67 -2.44 4.24
N MET A 13 0.94 -2.08 5.29
CA MET A 13 1.44 -1.18 6.32
C MET A 13 2.59 -1.79 7.14
N ALA A 14 2.52 -3.10 7.44
CA ALA A 14 3.59 -3.79 8.14
C ALA A 14 4.87 -3.90 7.31
N LEU A 15 4.75 -4.15 6.00
CA LEU A 15 5.87 -4.17 5.05
C LEU A 15 6.51 -2.78 4.94
N ARG A 16 5.72 -1.72 4.83
CA ARG A 16 6.22 -0.34 4.86
C ARG A 16 7.01 -0.04 6.16
N ALA A 17 6.48 -0.46 7.31
CA ALA A 17 7.17 -0.29 8.59
C ALA A 17 8.45 -1.14 8.69
N ARG A 18 8.49 -2.30 8.01
CA ARG A 18 9.70 -3.11 7.88
C ARG A 18 10.75 -2.37 7.04
N TYR A 19 10.37 -1.84 5.87
CA TYR A 19 11.22 -0.98 5.04
C TYR A 19 11.81 0.20 5.82
N GLU A 20 10.99 0.92 6.58
CA GLU A 20 11.44 2.07 7.37
C GLU A 20 12.58 1.71 8.35
N ARG A 21 12.68 0.43 8.74
CA ARG A 21 13.71 -0.09 9.65
C ARG A 21 14.88 -0.77 8.94
N THR A 22 14.64 -1.42 7.80
CA THR A 22 15.64 -2.25 7.10
C THR A 22 16.26 -1.56 5.89
N GLY A 23 15.55 -0.60 5.30
CA GLY A 23 15.86 -0.03 3.98
C GLY A 23 15.66 -1.01 2.83
N ASP A 24 15.05 -2.18 3.06
CA ASP A 24 14.88 -3.20 2.02
C ASP A 24 13.83 -2.75 0.98
N ALA A 25 14.33 -2.50 -0.22
CA ALA A 25 13.57 -2.19 -1.41
C ALA A 25 12.37 -3.13 -1.66
N GLY A 26 12.56 -4.43 -1.46
CA GLY A 26 11.57 -5.45 -1.75
C GLY A 26 10.34 -5.31 -0.86
N ASP A 27 10.51 -4.81 0.37
CA ASP A 27 9.41 -4.57 1.29
C ASP A 27 8.46 -3.50 0.76
N LEU A 28 8.97 -2.43 0.15
CA LEU A 28 8.14 -1.39 -0.44
C LEU A 28 7.44 -1.85 -1.70
N ASP A 29 8.13 -2.59 -2.57
CA ASP A 29 7.53 -3.11 -3.80
C ASP A 29 6.40 -4.10 -3.46
N GLU A 30 6.60 -4.97 -2.47
CA GLU A 30 5.56 -5.87 -1.96
C GLU A 30 4.41 -5.10 -1.29
N ALA A 31 4.74 -4.07 -0.48
CA ALA A 31 3.73 -3.23 0.18
C ALA A 31 2.79 -2.56 -0.84
N VAL A 32 3.34 -2.07 -1.97
CA VAL A 32 2.54 -1.48 -3.06
C VAL A 32 1.63 -2.54 -3.68
N ALA A 33 2.17 -3.71 -4.00
CA ALA A 33 1.40 -4.79 -4.63
C ALA A 33 0.19 -5.21 -3.77
N VAL A 34 0.40 -5.47 -2.48
CA VAL A 34 -0.68 -5.88 -1.57
C VAL A 34 -1.65 -4.73 -1.26
N GLY A 35 -1.16 -3.47 -1.26
CA GLY A 35 -1.99 -2.29 -1.10
C GLY A 35 -2.98 -2.10 -2.25
N ARG A 36 -2.53 -2.35 -3.50
CA ARG A 36 -3.40 -2.37 -4.69
C ARG A 36 -4.45 -3.47 -4.61
N GLU A 37 -4.01 -4.68 -4.29
CA GLU A 37 -4.91 -5.83 -4.15
C GLU A 37 -5.98 -5.59 -3.06
N ALA A 38 -5.63 -4.88 -1.98
CA ALA A 38 -6.58 -4.49 -0.94
C ALA A 38 -7.64 -3.49 -1.45
N ALA A 39 -7.22 -2.52 -2.27
CA ALA A 39 -8.12 -1.55 -2.89
C ALA A 39 -9.05 -2.23 -3.91
N GLU A 40 -8.51 -3.07 -4.79
CA GLU A 40 -9.28 -3.83 -5.79
C GLU A 40 -10.25 -4.84 -5.17
N ALA A 41 -9.87 -5.44 -4.03
CA ALA A 41 -10.75 -6.37 -3.30
C ALA A 41 -11.89 -5.66 -2.54
N THR A 42 -11.94 -4.32 -2.56
CA THR A 42 -12.96 -3.50 -1.88
C THR A 42 -13.86 -2.81 -2.92
N PRO A 43 -15.19 -3.05 -2.90
CA PRO A 43 -16.13 -2.40 -3.80
C PRO A 43 -16.08 -0.87 -3.72
N ASP A 44 -16.35 -0.20 -4.85
CA ASP A 44 -16.27 1.26 -4.98
C ASP A 44 -17.17 2.05 -4.02
N ASP A 45 -18.33 1.51 -3.68
CA ASP A 45 -19.31 2.07 -2.76
C ASP A 45 -19.05 1.71 -1.28
N HIS A 46 -18.03 0.89 -1.01
CA HIS A 46 -17.77 0.42 0.34
C HIS A 46 -17.03 1.48 1.17
N PRO A 47 -17.49 1.80 2.40
CA PRO A 47 -16.93 2.89 3.21
C PRO A 47 -15.45 2.71 3.55
N ALA A 48 -14.98 1.45 3.65
CA ALA A 48 -13.58 1.17 3.92
C ALA A 48 -12.65 1.40 2.71
N ARG A 49 -13.16 1.61 1.49
CA ARG A 49 -12.31 1.77 0.30
C ARG A 49 -11.42 3.00 0.40
N THR A 50 -11.96 4.11 0.89
CA THR A 50 -11.19 5.34 1.15
C THR A 50 -10.01 5.07 2.07
N LEU A 51 -10.22 4.28 3.14
CA LEU A 51 -9.13 3.92 4.05
C LEU A 51 -8.04 3.07 3.36
N ARG A 52 -8.42 2.12 2.49
CA ARG A 52 -7.46 1.30 1.74
C ARG A 52 -6.63 2.14 0.77
N LEU A 53 -7.28 3.08 0.06
CA LEU A 53 -6.59 4.02 -0.82
C LEU A 53 -5.65 4.96 -0.06
N SER A 54 -6.06 5.48 1.10
CA SER A 54 -5.19 6.29 1.94
C SER A 54 -3.96 5.52 2.39
N ASN A 55 -4.10 4.25 2.76
CA ASN A 55 -2.96 3.40 3.13
C ASN A 55 -2.03 3.15 1.93
N LEU A 56 -2.60 2.88 0.74
CA LEU A 56 -1.82 2.74 -0.48
C LEU A 56 -1.04 4.03 -0.81
N ALA A 57 -1.67 5.19 -0.71
CA ALA A 57 -1.01 6.48 -0.94
C ALA A 57 0.18 6.72 0.00
N VAL A 58 0.05 6.32 1.28
CA VAL A 58 1.16 6.40 2.25
C VAL A 58 2.33 5.48 1.86
N ILE A 59 2.04 4.29 1.32
CA ILE A 59 3.06 3.36 0.84
C ILE A 59 3.75 3.93 -0.41
N LEU A 60 2.98 4.44 -1.37
CA LEU A 60 3.50 5.06 -2.60
C LEU A 60 4.37 6.28 -2.30
N GLN A 61 3.99 7.10 -1.31
CA GLN A 61 4.82 8.21 -0.84
C GLN A 61 6.17 7.73 -0.28
N ALA A 62 6.18 6.64 0.49
CA ALA A 62 7.44 6.07 1.00
C ALA A 62 8.33 5.54 -0.13
N ARG A 63 7.73 4.93 -1.17
CA ARG A 63 8.44 4.50 -2.37
C ARG A 63 8.98 5.67 -3.18
N PHE A 64 8.18 6.71 -3.40
CA PHE A 64 8.62 7.95 -4.04
C PHE A 64 9.81 8.58 -3.29
N GLY A 65 9.75 8.65 -1.95
CA GLY A 65 10.84 9.20 -1.15
C GLY A 65 12.17 8.45 -1.32
N ARG A 66 12.10 7.15 -1.67
CA ARG A 66 13.25 6.32 -1.99
C ARG A 66 13.74 6.50 -3.43
N THR A 67 12.83 6.41 -4.39
CA THR A 67 13.15 6.30 -5.83
C THR A 67 13.33 7.67 -6.49
N GLY A 68 12.71 8.72 -5.95
CA GLY A 68 12.54 10.01 -6.61
C GLY A 68 11.64 9.96 -7.85
N SER A 69 10.96 8.83 -8.11
CA SER A 69 10.21 8.60 -9.34
C SER A 69 8.78 9.11 -9.23
N LEU A 70 8.45 10.19 -9.93
CA LEU A 70 7.09 10.74 -9.96
C LEU A 70 6.02 9.74 -10.44
N THR A 71 6.43 8.69 -11.15
CA THR A 71 5.53 7.59 -11.53
C THR A 71 4.87 6.96 -10.30
N ASP A 72 5.58 6.84 -9.17
CA ASP A 72 5.03 6.26 -7.94
C ASP A 72 3.83 7.06 -7.39
N LEU A 73 3.71 8.36 -7.71
CA LEU A 73 2.60 9.21 -7.25
C LEU A 73 1.42 9.27 -8.22
N GLY A 74 1.59 8.74 -9.44
CA GLY A 74 0.55 8.71 -10.47
C GLY A 74 -0.13 7.36 -10.64
N GLU A 75 0.25 6.36 -9.84
CA GLU A 75 -0.32 5.01 -9.82
C GLU A 75 -1.61 4.90 -8.99
#